data_AF-A0A7J9VYA7-F1
#
_entry.id   AF-A0A7J9VYA7-F1
#
_cell.length_a   1.000
_cell.length_b   1.000
_cell.length_c   1.000
_cell.angle_alpha   90.00
_cell.angle_beta   90.00
_cell.angle_gamma   90.00
#
_symmetry.space_group_name_H-M   'P 1'
#
loop_
_entity.id
_entity.type
_entity.pdbx_description
1 polymer ?
#
loop_
_entity_poly.entity_id
_entity_poly.type
_entity_poly.pdbx_seq_one_letter_code
_entity_poly.pdbx_strand_id
1 'polypeptide(L)'
;MNLPEIPDDYSKRDVEDRWLASGAVVLRLPLVYGPHDRQRREGIVLRRIRAGRSTIPVGAGNLLWTRGYVDDLAMGDLAALDHREADGLPVNLGEPQTLPVGFWLQQILDAAESEARLVRVPDSALPADLALTAAPAQHLLVSVARAQQLLGWAPGRPSTASRGVGALAPAAPAHRCALDRRRRRLGRPGSDDERSQ
;
A
#
# COMPACT_ATOMS: atom_id res chain seq x y z
N MET A 1 -18.75 5.65 -13.15
CA MET A 1 -19.34 4.33 -13.41
C MET A 1 -20.79 4.46 -12.99
N ASN A 2 -21.69 4.72 -13.94
CA ASN A 2 -23.11 4.87 -13.65
C ASN A 2 -23.73 3.47 -13.72
N LEU A 3 -24.03 2.87 -12.57
CA LEU A 3 -24.67 1.56 -12.50
C LEU A 3 -26.18 1.83 -12.43
N PRO A 4 -26.94 1.58 -13.50
CA PRO A 4 -28.35 2.01 -13.60
C PRO A 4 -29.29 1.38 -12.55
N GLU A 5 -28.81 0.37 -11.82
CA GLU A 5 -29.54 -0.31 -10.74
C GLU A 5 -29.32 0.35 -9.37
N ILE A 6 -28.36 1.27 -9.22
CA ILE A 6 -28.09 1.95 -7.96
C ILE A 6 -28.75 3.33 -8.01
N PRO A 7 -29.74 3.61 -7.15
CA PRO A 7 -30.38 4.92 -7.08
C PRO A 7 -29.36 6.05 -6.85
N ASP A 8 -29.65 7.24 -7.39
CA ASP A 8 -28.78 8.42 -7.24
C ASP A 8 -28.62 8.87 -5.79
N ASP A 9 -29.58 8.52 -4.92
CA ASP A 9 -29.57 8.80 -3.48
C ASP A 9 -28.98 7.67 -2.62
N TYR A 10 -28.42 6.63 -3.25
CA TYR A 10 -27.86 5.48 -2.55
C TYR A 10 -26.80 5.89 -1.51
N SER A 11 -27.07 5.57 -0.25
CA SER A 11 -26.13 5.69 0.84
C SER A 11 -25.79 4.32 1.41
N LYS A 12 -24.49 4.05 1.61
CA LYS A 12 -24.04 2.90 2.39
C LYS A 12 -24.55 2.93 3.83
N ARG A 13 -24.93 4.12 4.33
CA ARG A 13 -25.49 4.29 5.66
C ARG A 13 -26.86 3.64 5.80
N ASP A 14 -27.71 3.72 4.78
CA ASP A 14 -29.05 3.11 4.84
C ASP A 14 -28.96 1.58 4.88
N VAL A 15 -27.98 1.03 4.17
CA VAL A 15 -27.64 -0.39 4.22
C VAL A 15 -27.13 -0.77 5.61
N GLU A 16 -26.21 0.02 6.16
CA GLU A 16 -25.69 -0.19 7.52
C GLU A 16 -26.81 -0.17 8.56
N ASP A 17 -27.66 0.86 8.57
CA ASP A 17 -28.76 1.00 9.54
C ASP A 17 -29.71 -0.20 9.49
N ARG A 18 -30.00 -0.73 8.30
CA ARG A 18 -30.83 -1.93 8.12
C ARG A 18 -30.20 -3.20 8.70
N TRP A 19 -28.90 -3.41 8.49
CA TRP A 19 -28.20 -4.58 9.00
C TRP A 19 -27.97 -4.52 10.50
N LEU A 20 -27.63 -3.34 11.03
CA LEU A 20 -27.51 -3.12 12.47
C LEU A 20 -28.83 -3.40 13.20
N ALA A 21 -29.96 -2.94 12.66
CA ALA A 21 -31.29 -3.23 13.21
C ALA A 21 -31.65 -4.73 13.23
N SER A 22 -30.98 -5.53 12.39
CA SER A 22 -31.14 -6.98 12.33
C SER A 22 -30.15 -7.74 13.24
N GLY A 23 -29.38 -7.01 14.07
CA GLY A 23 -28.38 -7.58 14.99
C GLY A 23 -27.04 -7.90 14.33
N ALA A 24 -26.79 -7.49 13.09
CA ALA A 24 -25.50 -7.73 12.44
C ALA A 24 -24.39 -6.84 13.02
N VAL A 25 -23.15 -7.33 12.96
CA VAL A 25 -21.96 -6.49 13.12
C VAL A 25 -21.64 -5.86 11.76
N VAL A 26 -21.53 -4.54 11.69
CA VAL A 26 -21.14 -3.86 10.44
C VAL A 26 -19.69 -3.41 10.54
N LEU A 27 -18.81 -4.04 9.75
CA LEU A 27 -17.40 -3.68 9.68
C LEU A 27 -17.18 -2.52 8.71
N ARG A 28 -16.65 -1.41 9.25
CA ARG A 28 -16.26 -0.24 8.47
C ARG A 28 -14.78 -0.34 8.16
N LEU A 29 -14.49 -0.69 6.91
CA LEU A 29 -13.12 -0.85 6.44
C LEU A 29 -12.49 0.51 6.08
N PRO A 30 -11.20 0.69 6.39
CA PRO A 30 -10.46 1.93 6.12
C PRO A 30 -9.94 1.94 4.67
N LEU A 31 -8.91 2.75 4.38
CA LEU A 31 -8.15 2.59 3.16
C LEU A 31 -7.43 1.22 3.19
N VAL A 32 -7.97 0.26 2.44
CA VAL A 32 -7.39 -1.08 2.33
C VAL A 32 -6.21 -1.08 1.36
N TYR A 33 -5.08 -1.66 1.76
CA TYR A 33 -3.91 -1.86 0.91
C TYR A 33 -3.33 -3.28 1.09
N GLY A 34 -2.52 -3.72 0.12
CA GLY A 34 -1.87 -5.02 0.12
C GLY A 34 -1.98 -5.75 -1.22
N PRO A 35 -1.62 -7.03 -1.27
CA PRO A 35 -1.76 -7.86 -2.47
C PRO A 35 -3.16 -7.79 -3.06
N HIS A 36 -3.25 -7.81 -4.39
CA HIS A 36 -4.51 -7.76 -5.15
C HIS A 36 -5.35 -6.46 -4.99
N ASP A 37 -4.76 -5.38 -4.46
CA ASP A 37 -5.42 -4.08 -4.42
C ASP A 37 -5.74 -3.54 -5.83
N ARG A 38 -7.04 -3.59 -6.18
CA ARG A 38 -7.58 -3.13 -7.47
C ARG A 38 -7.40 -1.63 -7.67
N GLN A 39 -7.31 -0.86 -6.59
CA GLN A 39 -7.11 0.59 -6.66
C GLN A 39 -5.63 0.97 -6.77
N ARG A 40 -4.72 -0.01 -6.62
CA ARG A 40 -3.27 0.15 -6.77
C ARG A 40 -2.74 1.32 -5.94
N ARG A 41 -3.12 1.39 -4.65
CA ARG A 41 -2.81 2.49 -3.75
C ARG A 41 -1.30 2.65 -3.53
N GLU A 42 -0.55 1.55 -3.46
CA GLU A 42 0.93 1.58 -3.48
C GLU A 42 1.51 1.73 -4.89
N GLY A 43 0.73 1.35 -5.90
CA GLY A 43 1.11 1.37 -7.31
C GLY A 43 1.48 2.76 -7.84
N ILE A 44 0.97 3.83 -7.21
CA ILE A 44 1.34 5.21 -7.56
C ILE A 44 2.84 5.46 -7.38
N VAL A 45 3.50 4.83 -6.40
CA VAL A 45 4.95 4.89 -6.21
C VAL A 45 5.66 3.75 -6.93
N LEU A 46 5.21 2.51 -6.74
CA LEU A 46 5.89 1.32 -7.26
C LEU A 46 6.08 1.35 -8.78
N ARG A 47 5.10 1.88 -9.53
CA ARG A 47 5.23 1.99 -11.00
C ARG A 47 6.31 2.98 -11.43
N ARG A 48 6.59 4.02 -10.63
CA ARG A 48 7.62 5.04 -10.91
C ARG A 48 9.01 4.47 -10.61
N ILE A 49 9.13 3.69 -9.54
CA ILE A 49 10.34 2.89 -9.24
C ILE A 49 10.64 1.95 -10.41
N ARG A 50 9.65 1.15 -10.85
CA ARG A 50 9.80 0.23 -11.99
C ARG A 50 10.15 0.93 -13.31
N ALA A 51 9.72 2.19 -13.48
CA ALA A 51 10.07 3.02 -14.62
C ALA A 51 11.45 3.71 -14.48
N GLY A 52 12.23 3.39 -13.44
CA GLY A 52 13.57 3.95 -13.23
C GLY A 52 13.58 5.43 -12.85
N ARG A 53 12.48 5.98 -12.32
CA ARG A 53 12.43 7.38 -11.90
C ARG A 53 13.22 7.56 -10.60
N SER A 54 14.21 8.44 -10.62
CA SER A 54 15.00 8.83 -9.43
C SER A 54 14.30 9.86 -8.55
N THR A 55 13.26 10.52 -9.05
CA THR A 55 12.47 11.51 -8.31
C THR A 55 10.97 11.27 -8.51
N ILE A 56 10.21 11.48 -7.43
CA ILE A 56 8.76 11.36 -7.41
C ILE A 56 8.18 12.63 -6.79
N PRO A 57 7.33 13.39 -7.51
CA PRO A 57 6.73 14.60 -6.94
C PRO A 57 5.78 14.25 -5.80
N VAL A 58 5.76 15.07 -4.75
CA VAL A 58 4.83 14.95 -3.61
C VAL A 58 4.34 16.34 -3.23
N GLY A 59 3.07 16.48 -2.86
CA GLY A 59 2.52 17.74 -2.36
C GLY A 59 2.72 17.88 -0.86
N ALA A 60 1.75 18.52 -0.20
CA ALA A 60 1.27 18.24 1.16
C ALA A 60 2.06 17.18 1.96
N GLY A 61 1.78 15.93 1.60
CA GLY A 61 2.24 14.73 2.28
C GLY A 61 1.67 14.55 3.69
N ASN A 62 0.91 15.51 4.22
CA ASN A 62 0.44 15.58 5.60
C ASN A 62 -0.94 14.94 5.81
N LEU A 63 -1.57 14.35 4.78
CA LEU A 63 -2.84 13.65 4.95
C LEU A 63 -2.69 12.45 5.87
N LEU A 64 -3.40 12.50 7.00
CA LEU A 64 -3.68 11.35 7.85
C LEU A 64 -4.95 10.67 7.34
N TRP A 65 -4.81 9.44 6.86
CA TRP A 65 -5.92 8.59 6.46
C TRP A 65 -5.68 7.21 7.06
N THR A 66 -6.56 6.76 7.95
CA THR A 66 -6.47 5.41 8.52
C THR A 66 -6.43 4.39 7.39
N ARG A 67 -5.46 3.48 7.49
CA ARG A 67 -5.22 2.40 6.54
C ARG A 67 -5.44 1.06 7.23
N GLY A 68 -5.54 0.00 6.45
CA GLY A 68 -5.52 -1.37 6.96
C GLY A 68 -4.91 -2.29 5.93
N TYR A 69 -3.92 -3.07 6.34
CA TYR A 69 -3.36 -4.12 5.51
C TYR A 69 -4.40 -5.24 5.35
N VAL A 70 -4.57 -5.71 4.12
CA VAL A 70 -5.68 -6.62 3.76
C VAL A 70 -5.75 -7.88 4.63
N ASP A 71 -4.61 -8.48 4.97
CA ASP A 71 -4.60 -9.70 5.79
C ASP A 71 -5.00 -9.39 7.25
N ASP A 72 -4.58 -8.25 7.78
CA ASP A 72 -4.95 -7.82 9.14
C ASP A 72 -6.46 -7.54 9.24
N LEU A 73 -7.04 -6.97 8.17
CA LEU A 73 -8.48 -6.73 8.08
C LEU A 73 -9.26 -8.05 7.95
N ALA A 74 -8.78 -9.00 7.15
CA ALA A 74 -9.38 -10.32 7.06
C ALA A 74 -9.41 -11.04 8.42
N MET A 75 -8.35 -10.89 9.23
CA MET A 75 -8.36 -11.38 10.61
C MET A 75 -9.39 -10.67 11.50
N GLY A 76 -9.68 -9.39 11.24
CA GLY A 76 -10.74 -8.65 11.94
C GLY A 76 -12.14 -9.10 11.52
N ASP A 77 -12.32 -9.43 10.24
CA ASP A 77 -13.55 -10.02 9.73
C ASP A 77 -13.83 -11.37 10.40
N LEU A 78 -12.80 -12.23 10.53
CA LEU A 78 -12.91 -13.51 11.24
C LEU A 78 -13.24 -13.31 12.73
N ALA A 79 -12.56 -12.37 13.41
CA ALA A 79 -12.83 -12.06 14.81
C ALA A 79 -14.28 -11.60 15.03
N ALA A 80 -14.86 -10.87 14.07
CA ALA A 80 -16.27 -10.46 14.14
C ALA A 80 -17.26 -11.62 14.00
N LEU A 81 -16.87 -12.74 13.39
CA LEU A 81 -17.70 -13.94 13.30
C LEU A 81 -17.67 -14.76 14.60
N ASP A 82 -16.53 -14.74 15.30
CA ASP A 82 -16.31 -15.50 16.52
C ASP A 82 -16.84 -14.80 17.79
N HIS A 83 -17.03 -13.48 17.74
CA HIS A 83 -17.45 -12.64 18.87
C HIS A 83 -18.79 -11.95 18.61
N ARG A 84 -19.74 -12.08 19.55
CA ARG A 84 -21.12 -11.55 19.45
C ARG A 84 -21.33 -10.28 20.27
N GLU A 85 -20.32 -9.86 21.03
CA GLU A 85 -20.32 -8.66 21.86
C GLU A 85 -20.50 -7.37 21.03
N ALA A 86 -20.25 -7.44 19.72
CA ALA A 86 -20.45 -6.34 18.79
C ALA A 86 -21.76 -6.42 17.98
N ASP A 87 -22.63 -7.41 18.23
CA ASP A 87 -23.89 -7.57 17.49
C ASP A 87 -24.73 -6.28 17.55
N GLY A 88 -25.22 -5.83 16.38
CA GLY A 88 -25.96 -4.57 16.24
C GLY A 88 -25.11 -3.30 16.34
N LEU A 89 -23.77 -3.40 16.33
CA LEU A 89 -22.87 -2.25 16.38
C LEU A 89 -22.01 -2.12 15.11
N PRO A 90 -21.73 -0.88 14.65
CA PRO A 90 -20.72 -0.65 13.62
C PRO A 90 -19.32 -0.70 14.25
N VAL A 91 -18.37 -1.40 13.64
CA VAL A 91 -17.00 -1.53 14.16
C VAL A 91 -16.02 -1.07 13.09
N ASN A 92 -15.19 -0.06 13.39
CA ASN A 92 -14.12 0.31 12.46
C ASN A 92 -12.94 -0.64 12.63
N LEU A 93 -12.41 -1.10 11.51
CA LEU A 93 -11.12 -1.78 11.47
C LEU A 93 -10.06 -0.83 10.89
N GLY A 94 -8.79 -1.10 11.22
CA GLY A 94 -7.66 -0.35 10.68
C GLY A 94 -6.46 -0.29 11.61
N GLU A 95 -5.39 0.33 11.12
CA GLU A 95 -4.17 0.59 11.87
C GLU A 95 -4.46 1.60 13.00
N PRO A 96 -4.16 1.27 14.27
CA PRO A 96 -4.44 2.15 15.41
C PRO A 96 -3.58 3.42 15.39
N GLN A 97 -2.44 3.38 14.70
CA GLN A 97 -1.56 4.53 14.51
C GLN A 97 -1.49 4.86 13.02
N THR A 98 -1.91 6.07 12.66
CA THR A 98 -1.92 6.52 11.27
C THR A 98 -0.77 7.50 11.04
N LEU A 99 0.12 7.13 10.12
CA LEU A 99 1.18 8.01 9.64
C LEU A 99 0.69 8.88 8.47
N PRO A 100 1.28 10.08 8.25
CA PRO A 100 1.00 10.89 7.08
C PRO A 100 1.29 10.13 5.78
N VAL A 101 0.53 10.41 4.72
CA VAL A 101 0.72 9.78 3.40
C VAL A 101 2.15 9.93 2.89
N GLY A 102 2.79 11.08 3.08
CA GLY A 102 4.18 11.29 2.66
C GLY A 102 5.16 10.33 3.36
N PHE A 103 4.96 10.08 4.66
CA PHE A 103 5.75 9.11 5.40
C PHE A 103 5.46 7.68 4.94
N TRP A 104 4.20 7.36 4.64
CA TRP A 104 3.85 6.06 4.05
C TRP A 104 4.51 5.85 2.68
N LEU A 105 4.58 6.86 1.82
CA LEU A 105 5.32 6.78 0.56
C LEU A 105 6.81 6.55 0.77
N GLN A 106 7.40 7.19 1.79
CA GLN A 106 8.81 6.94 2.15
C GLN A 106 9.02 5.49 2.56
N GLN A 107 8.14 4.92 3.40
CA GLN A 107 8.24 3.51 3.78
C GLN A 107 8.13 2.56 2.59
N ILE A 108 7.35 2.90 1.54
CA ILE A 108 7.28 2.11 0.31
C ILE A 108 8.62 2.15 -0.43
N LEU A 109 9.28 3.32 -0.49
CA LEU A 109 10.61 3.46 -1.10
C LEU A 109 11.65 2.62 -0.35
N ASP A 110 11.65 2.72 0.98
CA ASP A 110 12.57 1.99 1.85
C ASP A 110 12.35 0.47 1.71
N ALA A 111 11.10 0.02 1.71
CA ALA A 111 10.74 -1.38 1.54
C ALA A 111 11.02 -1.91 0.12
N ALA A 112 11.05 -1.04 -0.88
CA ALA A 112 11.40 -1.38 -2.25
C ALA A 112 12.91 -1.28 -2.52
N GLU A 113 13.71 -0.96 -1.49
CA GLU A 113 15.15 -0.71 -1.60
C GLU A 113 15.48 0.29 -2.73
N SER A 114 14.65 1.33 -2.86
CA SER A 114 14.71 2.28 -3.95
C SER A 114 15.41 3.57 -3.54
N GLU A 115 16.45 3.96 -4.27
CA GLU A 115 17.17 5.24 -4.14
C GLU A 115 16.39 6.47 -4.67
N ALA A 116 15.10 6.30 -4.95
CA ALA A 116 14.28 7.37 -5.49
C ALA A 116 13.89 8.33 -4.37
N ARG A 117 13.83 9.64 -4.67
CA ARG A 117 13.52 10.67 -3.66
C ARG A 117 12.15 11.29 -3.88
N LEU A 118 11.42 11.50 -2.79
CA LEU A 118 10.22 12.32 -2.78
C LEU A 118 10.61 13.80 -2.88
N VAL A 119 10.08 14.51 -3.87
CA VAL A 119 10.40 15.93 -4.14
C VAL A 119 9.15 16.76 -3.96
N ARG A 120 9.19 17.72 -3.03
CA ARG A 120 8.06 18.62 -2.78
C ARG A 120 7.80 19.50 -3.98
N VAL A 121 6.56 19.53 -4.45
CA VAL A 121 6.07 20.43 -5.50
C VAL A 121 4.80 21.17 -5.03
N PRO A 122 4.44 22.31 -5.65
CA PRO A 122 3.12 22.90 -5.46
C PRO A 122 2.02 21.92 -5.88
N ASP A 123 0.87 21.94 -5.20
CA ASP A 123 -0.23 21.02 -5.48
C ASP A 123 -0.77 21.17 -6.91
N SER A 124 -0.69 22.36 -7.49
CA SER A 124 -1.06 22.63 -8.91
C SER A 124 -0.15 21.93 -9.93
N ALA A 125 1.04 21.49 -9.52
CA ALA A 125 1.98 20.75 -10.36
C ALA A 125 1.90 19.23 -10.15
N LEU A 126 1.02 18.74 -9.26
CA LEU A 126 0.90 17.30 -9.00
C LEU A 126 0.20 16.58 -10.15
N PRO A 127 0.74 15.43 -10.60
CA PRO A 127 -0.03 14.50 -11.42
C PRO A 127 -1.31 14.08 -10.70
N ALA A 128 -2.41 13.88 -11.44
CA ALA A 128 -3.73 13.57 -10.87
C ALA A 128 -3.72 12.34 -9.93
N ASP A 129 -2.93 11.32 -10.23
CA ASP A 129 -2.81 10.13 -9.37
C ASP A 129 -1.97 10.31 -8.09
N LEU A 130 -1.32 11.46 -7.93
CA LEU A 130 -0.63 11.87 -6.71
C LEU A 130 -1.41 12.93 -5.95
N ALA A 131 -2.66 13.21 -6.33
CA ALA A 131 -3.54 14.16 -5.63
C ALA A 131 -3.73 13.80 -4.14
N LEU A 132 -3.63 12.51 -3.79
CA LEU A 132 -3.64 12.05 -2.39
C LEU A 132 -2.52 12.67 -1.54
N THR A 133 -1.45 13.13 -2.19
CA THR A 133 -0.30 13.77 -1.54
C THR A 133 -0.43 15.28 -1.44
N ALA A 134 -1.47 15.90 -1.99
CA ALA A 134 -1.74 17.32 -1.86
C ALA A 134 -2.09 17.69 -0.41
N ALA A 135 -2.23 18.99 -0.12
CA ALA A 135 -2.79 19.43 1.14
C ALA A 135 -4.24 18.94 1.29
N PRO A 136 -4.57 18.16 2.34
CA PRO A 136 -5.94 17.69 2.53
C PRO A 136 -6.82 18.81 3.07
N ALA A 137 -8.08 18.84 2.66
CA ALA A 137 -9.09 19.66 3.33
C ALA A 137 -9.42 19.12 4.73
N GLN A 138 -9.37 17.79 4.90
CA GLN A 138 -9.62 17.11 6.17
C GLN A 138 -8.83 15.81 6.29
N HIS A 139 -8.49 15.42 7.52
CA HIS A 139 -7.98 14.10 7.82
C HIS A 139 -9.12 13.07 7.91
N LEU A 140 -8.82 11.82 7.59
CA LEU A 140 -9.76 10.70 7.61
C LEU A 140 -9.29 9.65 8.62
N LEU A 141 -9.47 9.98 9.90
CA LEU A 141 -9.07 9.14 11.03
C LEU A 141 -10.27 8.44 11.66
N VAL A 142 -10.14 7.16 11.98
CA VAL A 142 -11.15 6.39 12.70
C VAL A 142 -10.55 5.71 13.91
N SER A 143 -11.33 5.63 15.00
CA SER A 143 -10.96 4.86 16.18
C SER A 143 -11.30 3.39 15.97
N VAL A 144 -10.36 2.51 16.33
CA VAL A 144 -10.50 1.05 16.32
C VAL A 144 -10.74 0.47 17.71
N ALA A 145 -10.98 1.32 18.72
CA ALA A 145 -11.14 0.91 20.11
C ALA A 145 -12.24 -0.14 20.29
N ARG A 146 -13.33 -0.04 19.52
CA ARG A 146 -14.42 -1.02 19.58
C ARG A 146 -13.99 -2.41 19.10
N ALA A 147 -13.17 -2.48 18.04
CA ALA A 147 -12.63 -3.75 17.56
C ALA A 147 -11.71 -4.40 18.60
N GLN A 148 -10.88 -3.59 19.26
CA GLN A 148 -9.99 -4.05 20.33
C GLN A 148 -10.75 -4.55 21.56
N GLN A 149 -11.78 -3.82 21.98
CA GLN A 149 -12.54 -4.10 23.20
C GLN A 149 -13.55 -5.23 23.02
N LEU A 150 -14.25 -5.28 21.89
CA LEU A 150 -15.37 -6.21 21.69
C LEU A 150 -14.97 -7.45 20.91
N LEU A 151 -13.98 -7.37 20.02
CA LEU A 151 -13.56 -8.50 19.18
C LEU A 151 -12.20 -9.07 19.59
N GLY A 152 -11.54 -8.48 20.60
CA GLY A 152 -10.15 -8.80 20.93
C GLY A 152 -9.16 -8.55 19.77
N TRP A 153 -9.59 -7.83 18.73
CA TRP A 153 -8.83 -7.68 17.50
C TRP A 153 -7.81 -6.55 17.63
N ALA A 154 -6.58 -6.85 17.22
CA ALA A 154 -5.58 -5.85 16.91
C ALA A 154 -4.91 -6.24 15.60
N PRO A 155 -4.63 -5.29 14.69
CA PRO A 155 -3.85 -5.61 13.51
C PRO A 155 -2.46 -6.09 13.95
N GLY A 156 -1.81 -6.91 13.12
CA GLY A 156 -0.41 -7.23 13.32
C GLY A 156 0.41 -5.93 13.51
N ARG A 157 1.55 -6.03 14.20
CA ARG A 157 2.44 -4.87 14.38
C ARG A 157 2.57 -4.14 13.05
N PRO A 158 2.47 -2.79 13.01
CA PRO A 158 2.59 -2.01 11.78
C PRO A 158 3.93 -2.36 11.18
N SER A 159 3.93 -3.31 10.26
CA SER A 159 5.11 -3.65 9.52
C SER A 159 5.33 -2.46 8.62
N THR A 160 6.57 -1.99 8.57
CA THR A 160 7.07 -1.25 7.41
C THR A 160 6.42 -1.80 6.13
N ALA A 161 6.19 -0.97 5.12
CA ALA A 161 5.52 -1.34 3.85
C ALA A 161 6.06 -2.64 3.16
N SER A 162 7.14 -3.24 3.68
CA SER A 162 7.67 -4.58 3.41
C SER A 162 6.62 -5.70 3.18
N ARG A 163 5.49 -5.77 3.89
CA ARG A 163 4.50 -6.85 3.68
C ARG A 163 3.77 -6.74 2.34
N GLY A 164 3.38 -5.53 1.94
CA GLY A 164 2.76 -5.29 0.63
C GLY A 164 3.79 -5.29 -0.51
N VAL A 165 4.97 -4.72 -0.27
CA VAL A 165 6.03 -4.55 -1.28
C VAL A 165 6.78 -5.85 -1.57
N GLY A 166 7.00 -6.71 -0.57
CA GLY A 166 7.70 -8.00 -0.73
C GLY A 166 6.99 -8.96 -1.69
N ALA A 167 5.66 -8.90 -1.76
CA ALA A 167 4.85 -9.66 -2.72
C ALA A 167 4.85 -9.07 -4.14
N LEU A 168 5.30 -7.81 -4.30
CA LEU A 168 5.32 -7.06 -5.57
C LEU A 168 6.74 -6.76 -6.10
N ALA A 169 7.78 -7.22 -5.40
CA ALA A 169 9.16 -7.13 -5.85
C ALA A 169 9.32 -7.88 -7.18
N PRO A 170 9.87 -7.25 -8.23
CA PRO A 170 10.09 -7.93 -9.50
C PRO A 170 11.11 -9.06 -9.28
N ALA A 171 10.86 -10.22 -9.90
CA ALA A 171 11.94 -11.16 -10.18
C ALA A 171 13.07 -10.36 -10.86
N ALA A 172 14.28 -10.46 -10.29
CA ALA A 172 15.42 -9.68 -10.74
C ALA A 172 15.55 -9.72 -12.27
N PRO A 173 15.81 -8.58 -12.94
CA PRO A 173 16.01 -8.59 -14.39
C PRO A 173 17.18 -9.50 -14.74
N ALA A 174 16.92 -10.53 -15.56
CA ALA A 174 17.89 -11.52 -16.05
C ALA A 174 18.97 -10.92 -16.99
N HIS A 175 19.23 -9.62 -16.93
CA HIS A 175 20.05 -8.90 -17.91
C HIS A 175 21.49 -8.65 -17.41
N ARG A 176 21.81 -8.95 -16.14
CA ARG A 176 23.18 -8.76 -15.62
C ARG A 176 24.11 -9.97 -15.78
N CYS A 177 23.62 -11.12 -16.22
CA CYS A 177 24.44 -12.33 -16.37
C CYS A 177 25.15 -12.47 -17.75
N ALA A 178 24.75 -11.69 -18.77
CA ALA A 178 25.27 -11.85 -20.14
C ALA A 178 26.51 -11.00 -20.46
N LEU A 179 26.76 -9.91 -19.72
CA LEU A 179 27.90 -9.02 -19.99
C LEU A 179 29.18 -9.42 -19.25
N ASP A 180 29.08 -10.15 -18.13
CA ASP A 180 30.25 -10.63 -17.38
C ASP A 180 30.87 -11.90 -18.01
N ARG A 181 30.09 -12.68 -18.77
CA ARG A 181 30.60 -13.86 -19.50
C ARG A 181 31.36 -13.52 -20.79
N ARG A 182 31.15 -12.33 -21.38
CA ARG A 182 31.92 -11.88 -22.56
C ARG A 182 33.25 -11.22 -22.17
N ARG A 183 33.37 -10.61 -20.98
CA ARG A 183 34.65 -10.05 -20.51
C ARG A 183 35.64 -11.12 -20.05
N ARG A 184 35.17 -12.30 -19.60
CA ARG A 184 36.04 -13.44 -19.26
C ARG A 184 36.52 -14.27 -20.46
N ARG A 185 36.00 -14.04 -21.68
CA ARG A 185 36.42 -14.74 -22.92
C ARG A 185 37.45 -13.99 -23.76
N LEU A 186 37.76 -12.73 -23.45
CA LEU A 186 38.70 -11.90 -24.24
C LEU A 186 39.98 -11.51 -23.48
N GLY A 187 40.30 -12.21 -22.38
CA GLY A 187 41.47 -11.91 -21.55
C GLY A 187 42.33 -13.13 -21.24
N ARG A 188 43.11 -13.61 -22.21
CA ARG A 188 44.36 -14.33 -21.96
C ARG A 188 45.37 -13.94 -23.06
N PRO A 189 46.38 -13.11 -22.77
CA PRO A 189 47.58 -13.12 -23.58
C PRO A 189 48.34 -14.41 -23.24
N GLY A 190 48.52 -15.28 -24.23
CA GLY A 190 49.44 -16.39 -24.13
C GLY A 190 50.86 -15.84 -24.17
N SER A 191 51.56 -15.93 -23.04
CA SER A 191 53.01 -16.09 -23.03
C SER A 191 53.29 -17.52 -23.51
N ASP A 192 54.17 -17.67 -24.50
CA ASP A 192 55.40 -18.45 -24.38
C ASP A 192 56.06 -18.57 -25.75
N ASP A 193 57.16 -17.83 -25.85
CA ASP A 193 58.46 -18.17 -26.42
C ASP A 193 58.68 -19.45 -27.24
N GLU A 194 59.62 -19.25 -28.19
CA GLU A 194 60.63 -20.19 -28.67
C GLU A 194 60.38 -21.11 -29.92
N ARG A 195 61.16 -20.76 -30.95
CA ARG A 195 62.12 -21.59 -31.72
C ARG A 195 61.78 -22.03 -33.16
N SER A 196 62.61 -21.47 -34.05
CA SER A 196 63.34 -22.11 -35.17
C SER A 196 62.62 -22.27 -36.50
N GLN A 197 62.92 -21.39 -37.46
CA GLN A 197 63.92 -21.59 -38.54
C GLN A 197 64.02 -20.32 -39.40
#